data_AF-A0A845CAP2-F1
#
_entry.id   AF-A0A845CAP2-F1
#
_cell.length_a   1.000
_cell.length_b   1.000
_cell.length_c   1.000
_cell.angle_alpha   90.00
_cell.angle_beta   90.00
_cell.angle_gamma   90.00
#
_symmetry.space_group_name_H-M   'P 1'
#
loop_
_entity.id
_entity.type
_entity.pdbx_description
1 polymer ?
#
loop_
_entity_poly.entity_id
_entity_poly.type
_entity_poly.pdbx_seq_one_letter_code
_entity_poly.pdbx_strand_id
1 'polypeptide(L)'
;MGRGMADELSGFRKRIDACDAQIIRLINDRLKICLEVGEYKSARGIAVKDETRESEVLAKILDGNEGPCPPEVLEKIYRILIDTAVRLEEE
;
A
#
# COMPACT_ATOMS: atom_id res chain seq x y z
N MET A 1 20.79 -7.87 34.61
CA MET A 1 19.58 -7.29 33.98
C MET A 1 19.67 -7.15 32.45
N GLY A 2 20.84 -7.18 31.81
CA GLY A 2 20.95 -6.95 30.34
C GLY A 2 20.47 -8.07 29.40
N ARG A 3 20.30 -9.32 29.86
CA ARG A 3 19.88 -10.45 29.00
C ARG A 3 18.37 -10.43 28.70
N GLY A 4 17.54 -10.07 29.68
CA GLY A 4 16.08 -9.99 29.51
C GLY A 4 15.62 -8.87 28.56
N MET A 5 16.26 -7.69 28.61
CA MET A 5 15.94 -6.58 27.70
C MET A 5 16.30 -6.89 26.23
N ALA A 6 17.41 -7.62 26.01
CA ALA A 6 17.81 -8.05 24.68
C ALA A 6 16.80 -9.06 24.08
N ASP A 7 16.27 -9.95 24.92
CA ASP A 7 15.26 -10.93 24.52
C ASP A 7 13.89 -10.28 24.20
N GLU A 8 13.46 -9.28 24.99
CA GLU A 8 12.25 -8.50 24.72
C GLU A 8 12.35 -7.72 23.40
N LEU A 9 13.47 -7.04 23.16
CA LEU A 9 13.72 -6.33 21.90
C LEU A 9 13.71 -7.29 20.70
N SER A 10 14.26 -8.49 20.84
CA SER A 10 14.17 -9.51 19.80
C SER A 10 12.73 -9.94 19.54
N GLY A 11 11.90 -10.04 20.58
CA GLY A 11 10.47 -10.33 20.44
C GLY A 11 9.72 -9.25 19.65
N PHE A 12 9.97 -7.97 19.93
CA PHE A 12 9.39 -6.86 19.16
C PHE A 12 9.82 -6.90 17.69
N ARG A 13 11.11 -7.13 17.40
CA ARG A 13 11.62 -7.20 16.03
C ARG A 13 10.93 -8.30 15.22
N LYS A 14 10.80 -9.51 15.77
CA LYS A 14 10.10 -10.62 15.09
C LYS A 14 8.65 -10.28 14.74
N ARG A 15 7.96 -9.51 15.61
CA ARG A 15 6.60 -9.04 15.35
C ARG A 15 6.56 -8.00 14.22
N ILE A 16 7.54 -7.08 14.20
CA ILE A 16 7.71 -6.12 13.10
C ILE A 16 7.97 -6.85 11.78
N ASP A 17 8.91 -7.80 11.76
CA ASP A 17 9.23 -8.57 10.55
C ASP A 17 7.99 -9.31 10.00
N ALA A 18 7.15 -9.86 10.90
CA ALA A 18 5.90 -10.51 10.52
C ALA A 18 4.84 -9.53 9.98
N CYS A 19 4.81 -8.29 10.46
CA CYS A 19 3.98 -7.23 9.90
C CYS A 19 4.49 -6.83 8.51
N ASP A 20 5.80 -6.61 8.36
CA ASP A 20 6.43 -6.20 7.11
C ASP A 20 6.19 -7.24 6.00
N ALA A 21 6.28 -8.53 6.32
CA ALA A 21 5.96 -9.61 5.39
C ALA A 21 4.51 -9.54 4.88
N GLN A 22 3.56 -9.15 5.74
CA GLN A 22 2.16 -8.98 5.35
C GLN A 22 1.95 -7.73 4.50
N ILE A 23 2.62 -6.63 4.84
CA ILE A 23 2.59 -5.39 4.05
C ILE A 23 3.10 -5.65 2.64
N ILE A 24 4.27 -6.31 2.51
CA ILE A 24 4.84 -6.67 1.20
C ILE A 24 3.87 -7.52 0.39
N ARG A 25 3.25 -8.53 1.01
CA ARG A 25 2.25 -9.38 0.33
C ARG A 25 1.08 -8.54 -0.19
N LEU A 26 0.47 -7.71 0.66
CA LEU A 26 -0.69 -6.89 0.31
C LEU A 26 -0.38 -5.85 -0.78
N ILE A 27 0.80 -5.24 -0.74
CA ILE A 27 1.25 -4.31 -1.78
C ILE A 27 1.33 -5.05 -3.13
N ASN A 28 1.97 -6.21 -3.17
CA ASN A 28 2.11 -6.97 -4.41
C ASN A 28 0.76 -7.45 -4.96
N ASP A 29 -0.13 -7.93 -4.09
CA ASP A 29 -1.46 -8.37 -4.52
C ASP A 29 -2.27 -7.18 -5.08
N ARG A 30 -2.19 -6.00 -4.46
CA ARG A 30 -2.80 -4.78 -5.00
C ARG A 30 -2.26 -4.41 -6.37
N LEU A 31 -0.93 -4.47 -6.58
CA LEU A 31 -0.31 -4.11 -7.85
C LEU A 31 -0.62 -5.13 -8.96
N LYS A 32 -0.75 -6.43 -8.65
CA LYS A 32 -1.21 -7.43 -9.63
C LYS A 32 -2.62 -7.13 -10.12
N ILE A 33 -3.52 -6.73 -9.22
CA ILE A 33 -4.87 -6.30 -9.61
C ILE A 33 -4.81 -5.05 -10.50
N CYS A 34 -3.92 -4.09 -10.21
CA CYS A 34 -3.71 -2.94 -11.07
C CYS A 34 -3.25 -3.34 -12.49
N LEU A 35 -2.35 -4.31 -12.63
CA LEU A 35 -1.94 -4.85 -13.93
C LEU A 35 -3.14 -5.43 -14.71
N GLU A 36 -3.96 -6.25 -14.07
CA GLU A 36 -5.19 -6.80 -14.69
C GLU A 36 -6.15 -5.68 -15.13
N VAL A 37 -6.27 -4.60 -14.34
CA VAL A 37 -7.06 -3.42 -14.69
C VAL A 37 -6.44 -2.66 -15.86
N GLY A 38 -5.12 -2.53 -15.92
CA GLY A 38 -4.39 -1.93 -17.03
C GLY A 38 -4.66 -2.65 -18.34
N GLU A 39 -4.55 -3.98 -18.35
CA GLU A 39 -4.89 -4.83 -19.50
C GLU A 39 -6.34 -4.61 -19.95
N TYR A 40 -7.27 -4.58 -19.00
CA TYR A 40 -8.69 -4.34 -19.26
C TYR A 40 -8.95 -2.96 -19.92
N LYS A 41 -8.31 -1.91 -19.39
CA LYS A 41 -8.43 -0.53 -19.87
C LYS A 41 -7.81 -0.37 -21.25
N SER A 42 -6.60 -0.91 -21.44
CA SER A 42 -5.86 -0.89 -22.71
C SER A 42 -6.67 -1.54 -23.83
N ALA A 43 -7.24 -2.72 -23.59
CA ALA A 43 -8.10 -3.43 -24.54
C ALA A 43 -9.38 -2.66 -24.94
N ARG A 44 -9.74 -1.61 -24.20
CA ARG A 44 -10.97 -0.81 -24.40
C ARG A 44 -10.68 0.66 -24.73
N GLY A 45 -9.42 1.06 -24.85
CA GLY A 45 -9.04 2.45 -25.06
C GLY A 45 -9.45 3.39 -23.91
N ILE A 46 -9.58 2.86 -22.69
CA ILE A 46 -9.88 3.65 -21.50
C ILE A 46 -8.57 4.24 -20.97
N ALA A 47 -8.60 5.51 -20.56
CA ALA A 47 -7.44 6.17 -19.96
C ALA A 47 -6.99 5.45 -18.67
N VAL A 48 -5.68 5.26 -18.52
CA VAL A 48 -5.08 4.66 -17.32
C VAL A 48 -5.31 5.56 -16.10
N LYS A 49 -5.01 6.85 -16.26
CA LYS A 49 -5.16 7.85 -15.20
C LYS A 49 -6.61 8.26 -15.00
N ASP A 50 -7.08 8.19 -13.75
CA ASP A 50 -8.42 8.58 -13.33
C ASP A 50 -8.35 9.31 -11.98
N GLU A 51 -8.33 10.65 -12.03
CA GLU A 51 -8.21 11.52 -10.86
C GLU A 51 -9.39 11.36 -9.88
N THR A 52 -10.58 11.01 -10.39
CA THR A 52 -11.74 10.74 -9.56
C THR A 52 -11.49 9.47 -8.75
N ARG A 53 -11.05 8.41 -9.41
CA ARG A 53 -10.74 7.14 -8.74
C ARG A 53 -9.60 7.28 -7.73
N GLU A 54 -8.56 8.04 -8.04
CA GLU A 54 -7.45 8.32 -7.12
C GLU A 54 -7.95 9.02 -5.85
N SER A 55 -8.78 10.06 -6.01
CA SER A 55 -9.35 10.82 -4.90
C SER A 55 -10.26 9.95 -4.02
N GLU A 56 -11.05 9.06 -4.62
CA GLU A 56 -11.87 8.10 -3.87
C GLU A 56 -11.03 7.10 -3.06
N VAL A 57 -9.91 6.62 -3.62
CA VAL A 57 -9.00 5.72 -2.89
C VAL A 57 -8.42 6.44 -1.68
N LEU A 58 -7.95 7.67 -1.86
CA LEU A 58 -7.41 8.47 -0.76
C LEU A 58 -8.47 8.80 0.30
N ALA A 59 -9.70 9.12 -0.09
CA ALA A 59 -10.79 9.35 0.87
C ALA A 59 -11.07 8.09 1.71
N LYS A 60 -11.16 6.91 1.06
CA LYS A 60 -11.46 5.64 1.74
C LYS A 60 -10.38 5.23 2.74
N ILE A 61 -9.11 5.42 2.39
CA ILE A 61 -8.00 5.02 3.28
C ILE A 61 -7.86 5.96 4.47
N LEU A 62 -8.19 7.25 4.30
CA LEU A 62 -8.20 8.22 5.40
C LEU A 62 -9.37 7.98 6.34
N ASP A 63 -10.55 7.68 5.80
CA ASP A 63 -11.76 7.35 6.59
C ASP A 63 -11.57 6.04 7.38
N GLY A 64 -10.92 5.03 6.79
CA GLY A 64 -10.63 3.76 7.45
C GLY A 64 -9.41 3.75 8.39
N ASN A 65 -8.76 4.90 8.63
CA ASN A 65 -7.56 4.95 9.47
C ASN A 65 -7.90 5.00 10.97
N GLU A 66 -8.07 3.82 11.58
CA GLU A 66 -8.29 3.66 13.03
C GLU A 66 -6.97 3.45 13.80
N GLY A 67 -5.84 3.46 13.10
CA GLY A 67 -4.52 3.18 13.65
C GLY A 67 -3.76 4.41 14.15
N PRO A 68 -2.57 4.22 14.73
CA PRO A 68 -1.74 5.32 15.22
C PRO A 68 -1.02 6.10 14.11
N CYS A 69 -1.25 5.77 12.83
CA CYS A 69 -0.60 6.40 11.70
C CYS A 69 -1.18 7.80 11.46
N PRO A 70 -0.36 8.87 11.36
CA PRO A 70 -0.86 10.18 10.99
C PRO A 70 -1.48 10.18 9.58
N PRO A 71 -2.65 10.80 9.38
CA PRO A 71 -3.34 10.86 8.08
C PRO A 71 -2.43 11.27 6.91
N GLU A 72 -1.57 12.28 7.13
CA GLU A 72 -0.66 12.82 6.12
C GLU A 72 0.45 11.84 5.73
N VAL A 73 0.84 10.93 6.62
CA VAL A 73 1.81 9.86 6.32
C VAL A 73 1.13 8.76 5.52
N LEU A 74 -0.09 8.39 5.91
CA LEU A 74 -0.87 7.39 5.21
C LEU A 74 -1.18 7.82 3.77
N GLU A 75 -1.56 9.09 3.58
CA GLU A 75 -1.79 9.67 2.26
C GLU A 75 -0.55 9.56 1.37
N LYS A 76 0.64 9.90 1.88
CA LYS A 76 1.90 9.81 1.12
C LYS A 76 2.20 8.38 0.66
N ILE A 77 2.01 7.39 1.54
CA ILE A 77 2.22 5.99 1.19
C ILE A 77 1.28 5.57 0.05
N TYR A 78 0.00 5.95 0.15
CA TYR A 78 -0.98 5.59 -0.86
C TYR A 78 -0.76 6.31 -2.19
N ARG A 79 -0.31 7.56 -2.19
CA ARG A 79 0.09 8.26 -3.42
C ARG A 79 1.21 7.52 -4.14
N ILE A 80 2.24 7.08 -3.43
CA ILE A 80 3.32 6.27 -4.03
C ILE A 80 2.78 4.97 -4.64
N LEU A 81 1.86 4.29 -3.96
CA LEU A 81 1.24 3.06 -4.49
C LEU A 81 0.36 3.31 -5.72
N ILE A 82 -0.36 4.43 -5.76
CA ILE A 82 -1.16 4.86 -6.91
C ILE A 82 -0.24 5.19 -8.09
N ASP A 83 0.78 6.02 -7.87
CA ASP A 83 1.73 6.41 -8.92
C ASP A 83 2.47 5.19 -9.49
N THR A 84 2.82 4.23 -8.63
CA THR A 84 3.42 2.96 -9.05
C THR A 84 2.46 2.13 -9.89
N ALA A 85 1.19 2.05 -9.50
CA ALA A 85 0.17 1.34 -10.27
C ALA A 85 -0.06 1.97 -11.66
N VAL A 86 -0.21 3.30 -11.73
CA VAL A 86 -0.37 4.03 -13.00
C VAL A 86 0.79 3.74 -13.93
N ARG A 87 2.02 3.78 -13.44
CA ARG A 87 3.21 3.44 -14.24
C ARG A 87 3.20 2.01 -14.75
N LEU A 88 2.81 1.04 -13.91
CA LEU A 88 2.73 -0.37 -14.31
C LEU A 88 1.61 -0.63 -15.32
N GLU A 89 0.53 0.14 -15.29
CA GLU A 89 -0.57 0.06 -16.26
C GLU A 89 -0.21 0.69 -17.63
N GLU A 90 0.83 1.52 -17.69
CA GLU A 90 1.34 2.17 -18.92
C GLU A 90 2.46 1.38 -19.62
N GLU A 91 3.08 0.40 -18.93
CA GLU A 91 4.11 -0.51 -19.48
C GLU A 91 3.50 -1.62 -20.35
#